data_AF-A0A1Q5XEE3-F1
#
_entry.id   AF-A0A1Q5XEE3-F1
#
_cell.length_a   1.000
_cell.length_b   1.000
_cell.length_c   1.000
_cell.angle_alpha   90.00
_cell.angle_beta   90.00
_cell.angle_gamma   90.00
#
_symmetry.space_group_name_H-M   'P 1'
#
loop_
_entity.id
_entity.type
_entity.pdbx_description
1 polymer ?
#
loop_
_entity_poly.entity_id
_entity_poly.type
_entity_poly.pdbx_seq_one_letter_code
_entity_poly.pdbx_strand_id
1 'polypeptide(L)'
;MDQGYSRVEYSEQAERLDFGKRSSFRMEKMELESSPPGMTAAAQYFTAGNAWLSEVYRIGIPAQDERIRQLILTEIAPHFADVKQCIREGSVETIYLQELKPESRQLFGDTQTGILPVLEDLYRHHDMSDRISGGKRTIINYMVNPDALEPYEAPDTETLQNLLKIAYSDLPDREYNVMPLGWFFDENLRHSAALRFFAGFVPHLMLGVDEDTGEVILLQMSGKEFARKVLLNSARPQPPRRKDSHLYVDMGHRVVYAIDLSGQYPVSNWQELTEKQAYWLKEGMNFNDFNHETAEPVPANIGFFYDQDSIQSIVDRINQELEDIQSQD
;
A
#
# COMPACT_ATOMS: atom_id res chain seq x y z
N MET A 1 21.60 2.89 -8.37
CA MET A 1 20.95 3.96 -9.13
C MET A 1 19.67 4.29 -8.38
N ASP A 2 19.58 5.52 -7.88
CA ASP A 2 18.51 5.99 -7.00
C ASP A 2 17.16 5.99 -7.73
N GLN A 3 16.27 5.09 -7.30
CA GLN A 3 14.87 5.12 -7.68
C GLN A 3 14.14 6.02 -6.70
N GLY A 4 13.84 7.26 -7.13
CA GLY A 4 12.74 8.18 -6.78
C GLY A 4 12.07 8.28 -5.40
N TYR A 5 12.39 7.45 -4.42
CA TYR A 5 11.77 7.48 -3.09
C TYR A 5 12.59 8.38 -2.16
N SER A 6 11.96 9.37 -1.55
CA SER A 6 12.60 10.28 -0.59
C SER A 6 12.83 9.64 0.79
N ARG A 7 12.10 8.56 1.09
CA ARG A 7 12.16 7.85 2.36
C ARG A 7 12.17 6.33 2.15
N VAL A 8 13.04 5.63 2.86
CA VAL A 8 13.05 4.16 2.94
C VAL A 8 12.42 3.77 4.26
N GLU A 9 11.35 2.97 4.21
CA GLU A 9 10.73 2.40 5.40
C GLU A 9 11.02 0.90 5.47
N TYR A 10 11.44 0.45 6.64
CA TYR A 10 11.63 -0.96 6.95
C TYR A 10 10.33 -1.50 7.55
N SER A 11 9.81 -2.60 7.00
CA SER A 11 8.60 -3.25 7.49
C SER A 11 8.92 -4.71 7.78
N GLU A 12 8.87 -5.10 9.05
CA GLU A 12 9.10 -6.47 9.53
C GLU A 12 7.84 -7.34 9.46
N GLN A 13 6.68 -6.78 9.14
CA GLN A 13 5.45 -7.56 9.00
C GLN A 13 5.31 -8.12 7.58
N ALA A 14 5.68 -9.38 7.41
CA ALA A 14 4.75 -10.26 6.72
C ALA A 14 3.60 -10.45 7.71
N GLU A 15 2.43 -9.85 7.44
CA GLU A 15 1.21 -10.16 8.16
C GLU A 15 1.15 -11.69 8.31
N ARG A 16 1.17 -12.19 9.54
CA ARG A 16 0.51 -13.45 9.81
C ARG A 16 -0.91 -13.22 9.32
N LEU A 17 -1.31 -13.92 8.26
CA LEU A 17 -2.73 -14.14 7.98
C LEU A 17 -3.27 -14.88 9.20
N ASP A 18 -3.66 -14.11 10.20
CA ASP A 18 -4.31 -14.60 11.39
C ASP A 18 -5.75 -14.90 10.99
N PHE A 19 -6.00 -16.15 10.64
CA PHE A 19 -7.35 -16.68 10.52
C PHE A 19 -8.02 -16.86 11.91
N GLY A 20 -7.32 -16.50 12.99
CA GLY A 20 -7.65 -16.67 14.40
C GLY A 20 -8.53 -15.58 14.99
N LYS A 21 -9.54 -15.15 14.25
CA LYS A 21 -10.88 -14.79 14.73
C LYS A 21 -11.75 -14.90 13.50
N ARG A 22 -12.92 -15.54 13.59
CA ARG A 22 -13.95 -15.40 12.55
C ARG A 22 -14.40 -13.93 12.55
N SER A 23 -13.63 -13.04 11.91
CA SER A 23 -14.08 -11.67 11.66
C SER A 23 -15.41 -11.81 10.94
N SER A 24 -16.46 -11.15 11.43
CA SER A 24 -17.77 -11.17 10.80
C SER A 24 -17.70 -10.37 9.50
N PHE A 25 -17.15 -10.99 8.46
CA PHE A 25 -17.12 -10.47 7.12
C PHE A 25 -18.43 -10.84 6.43
N ARG A 26 -19.11 -9.84 5.87
CA ARG A 26 -20.28 -10.07 5.01
C ARG A 26 -20.31 -9.06 3.89
N MET A 27 -20.79 -9.50 2.74
CA MET A 27 -21.15 -8.62 1.63
C MET A 27 -22.66 -8.65 1.47
N GLU A 28 -23.27 -7.47 1.43
CA GLU A 28 -24.71 -7.33 1.29
C GLU A 28 -25.01 -6.55 0.02
N LYS A 29 -25.87 -7.10 -0.83
CA LYS A 29 -26.39 -6.36 -1.99
C LYS A 29 -27.36 -5.29 -1.49
N MET A 30 -27.26 -4.11 -2.07
CA MET A 30 -28.16 -3.00 -1.83
C MET A 30 -29.11 -2.83 -3.01
N GLU A 31 -30.38 -2.64 -2.70
CA GLU A 31 -31.37 -2.21 -3.68
C GLU A 31 -31.54 -0.70 -3.50
N LEU A 32 -31.19 0.06 -4.54
CA LEU A 32 -31.28 1.51 -4.55
C LEU A 32 -32.45 1.96 -5.42
N GLU A 33 -32.96 3.15 -5.13
CA GLU A 33 -34.02 3.77 -5.93
C GLU A 33 -33.58 4.04 -7.37
N SER A 34 -34.54 4.49 -8.19
CA SER A 34 -34.33 4.80 -9.61
C SER A 34 -33.19 5.81 -9.84
N SER A 35 -32.58 5.71 -11.02
CA SER A 35 -31.48 6.56 -11.46
C SER A 35 -31.80 8.05 -11.28
N PRO A 36 -30.84 8.85 -10.79
CA PRO A 36 -31.07 10.24 -10.47
C PRO A 36 -31.25 11.06 -11.76
N PRO A 37 -31.97 12.20 -11.70
CA PRO A 37 -32.28 13.01 -12.88
C PRO A 37 -31.06 13.75 -13.45
N GLY A 38 -29.94 13.76 -12.74
CA GLY A 38 -28.71 14.46 -13.10
C GLY A 38 -27.49 13.73 -12.57
N MET A 39 -26.31 14.17 -13.00
CA MET A 39 -25.03 13.60 -12.59
C MET A 39 -24.17 14.69 -11.99
N THR A 40 -23.68 14.48 -10.76
CA THR A 40 -22.74 15.40 -10.11
C THR A 40 -21.32 15.18 -10.62
N ALA A 41 -20.39 16.08 -10.32
CA ALA A 41 -18.98 15.87 -10.64
C ALA A 41 -18.41 14.59 -10.01
N ALA A 42 -18.85 14.26 -8.79
CA ALA A 42 -18.46 13.02 -8.13
C ALA A 42 -19.00 11.78 -8.87
N ALA A 43 -20.27 11.80 -9.24
CA ALA A 43 -20.87 10.74 -10.03
C ALA A 43 -20.19 10.60 -11.40
N GLN A 44 -19.92 11.70 -12.10
CA GLN A 44 -19.24 11.69 -13.40
C GLN A 44 -17.82 11.11 -13.27
N TYR A 45 -17.08 11.49 -12.23
CA TYR A 45 -15.76 10.93 -11.96
C TYR A 45 -15.76 9.41 -11.81
N PHE A 46 -16.62 8.87 -10.94
CA PHE A 46 -16.64 7.43 -10.68
C PHE A 46 -17.28 6.63 -11.83
N THR A 47 -18.15 7.23 -12.65
CA THR A 47 -18.75 6.52 -13.78
C THR A 47 -17.87 6.51 -15.03
N ALA A 48 -16.90 7.43 -15.15
CA ALA A 48 -16.03 7.60 -16.32
C ALA A 48 -15.37 6.30 -16.79
N GLY A 49 -14.79 5.50 -15.87
CA GLY A 49 -14.17 4.23 -16.22
C GLY A 49 -15.13 3.24 -16.89
N ASN A 50 -16.38 3.19 -16.43
CA ASN A 50 -17.41 2.35 -17.03
C ASN A 50 -17.98 2.93 -18.33
N ALA A 51 -18.09 4.27 -18.41
CA ALA A 51 -18.63 4.98 -19.55
C ALA A 51 -17.68 4.95 -20.75
N TRP A 52 -16.37 5.10 -20.53
CA TRP A 52 -15.37 5.20 -21.60
C TRP A 52 -14.54 3.95 -21.81
N LEU A 53 -14.12 3.25 -20.75
CA LEU A 53 -13.06 2.23 -20.86
C LEU A 53 -13.60 0.80 -20.97
N SER A 54 -14.51 0.40 -20.07
CA SER A 54 -15.06 -0.97 -20.06
C SER A 54 -16.36 -1.09 -19.27
N GLU A 55 -17.33 -1.83 -19.79
CA GLU A 55 -18.61 -2.09 -19.09
C GLU A 55 -18.48 -2.95 -17.83
N VAL A 56 -17.33 -3.64 -17.65
CA VAL A 56 -17.11 -4.59 -16.55
C VAL A 56 -16.25 -3.99 -15.44
N TYR A 57 -16.06 -2.67 -15.43
CA TYR A 57 -15.16 -2.02 -14.48
C TYR A 57 -15.79 -1.99 -13.08
N ARG A 58 -15.21 -2.72 -12.13
CA ARG A 58 -15.64 -2.73 -10.73
C ARG A 58 -14.92 -1.63 -9.96
N ILE A 59 -15.68 -0.83 -9.22
CA ILE A 59 -15.17 0.26 -8.40
C ILE A 59 -15.41 -0.10 -6.94
N GLY A 60 -14.41 0.16 -6.09
CA GLY A 60 -14.55 0.09 -4.63
C GLY A 60 -14.23 1.44 -4.01
N ILE A 61 -15.20 2.02 -3.31
CA ILE A 61 -15.04 3.30 -2.62
C ILE A 61 -15.03 3.04 -1.10
N PRO A 62 -13.98 3.42 -0.37
CA PRO A 62 -13.96 3.36 1.09
C PRO A 62 -15.12 4.16 1.68
N ALA A 63 -15.81 3.56 2.66
CA ALA A 63 -17.08 4.08 3.18
C ALA A 63 -17.17 4.00 4.71
N GLN A 64 -16.03 4.06 5.41
CA GLN A 64 -16.00 4.06 6.88
C GLN A 64 -16.65 5.34 7.46
N ASP A 65 -16.35 6.51 6.90
CA ASP A 65 -16.99 7.79 7.28
C ASP A 65 -18.45 7.81 6.79
N GLU A 66 -19.39 8.09 7.70
CA GLU A 66 -20.83 8.13 7.40
C GLU A 66 -21.18 9.22 6.39
N ARG A 67 -20.56 10.40 6.44
CA ARG A 67 -20.87 11.50 5.51
C ARG A 67 -20.46 11.11 4.09
N ILE A 68 -19.29 10.50 3.95
CA ILE A 68 -18.82 9.96 2.67
C ILE A 68 -19.71 8.81 2.20
N ARG A 69 -20.08 7.90 3.10
CA ARG A 69 -21.01 6.81 2.79
C ARG A 69 -22.34 7.34 2.25
N GLN A 70 -22.92 8.35 2.87
CA GLN A 70 -24.17 8.96 2.41
C GLN A 70 -24.00 9.59 1.03
N LEU A 71 -22.93 10.34 0.79
CA LEU A 71 -22.60 10.92 -0.52
C LEU A 71 -22.50 9.83 -1.61
N ILE A 72 -21.82 8.73 -1.32
CA ILE A 72 -21.73 7.58 -2.23
C ILE A 72 -23.12 7.04 -2.55
N LEU A 73 -23.95 6.82 -1.53
CA LEU A 73 -25.28 6.24 -1.68
C LEU A 73 -26.28 7.17 -2.37
N THR A 74 -26.12 8.49 -2.26
CA THR A 74 -27.04 9.47 -2.85
C THR A 74 -26.63 9.92 -4.25
N GLU A 75 -25.33 10.09 -4.50
CA GLU A 75 -24.85 10.68 -5.75
C GLU A 75 -24.26 9.66 -6.71
N ILE A 76 -23.55 8.64 -6.21
CA ILE A 76 -22.73 7.76 -7.07
C ILE A 76 -23.42 6.43 -7.32
N ALA A 77 -23.76 5.71 -6.25
CA ALA A 77 -24.30 4.37 -6.28
C ALA A 77 -25.61 4.22 -7.10
N PRO A 78 -26.52 5.22 -7.13
CA PRO A 78 -27.72 5.14 -7.95
C PRO A 78 -27.47 4.98 -9.46
N HIS A 79 -26.26 5.26 -9.95
CA HIS A 79 -25.88 5.06 -11.35
C HIS A 79 -25.51 3.61 -11.71
N PHE A 80 -25.40 2.72 -10.73
CA PHE A 80 -24.94 1.34 -10.90
C PHE A 80 -26.04 0.32 -10.61
N ALA A 81 -26.07 -0.78 -11.36
CA ALA A 81 -27.05 -1.83 -11.22
C ALA A 81 -26.69 -2.85 -10.11
N ASP A 82 -25.39 -3.09 -9.89
CA ASP A 82 -24.89 -3.97 -8.84
C ASP A 82 -24.12 -3.16 -7.79
N VAL A 83 -24.80 -2.90 -6.66
CA VAL A 83 -24.24 -2.19 -5.51
C VAL A 83 -24.15 -3.15 -4.33
N LYS A 84 -22.95 -3.27 -3.75
CA LYS A 84 -22.69 -4.15 -2.61
C LYS A 84 -21.91 -3.41 -1.52
N GLN A 85 -22.37 -3.51 -0.28
CA GLN A 85 -21.60 -3.04 0.87
C GLN A 85 -20.79 -4.18 1.48
N CYS A 86 -19.51 -3.92 1.74
CA CYS A 86 -18.61 -4.81 2.45
C CYS A 86 -18.58 -4.39 3.93
N ILE A 87 -18.98 -5.31 4.81
CA ILE A 87 -19.05 -5.08 6.25
C ILE A 87 -18.03 -5.99 6.94
N ARG A 88 -17.20 -5.38 7.78
CA ARG A 88 -16.22 -6.06 8.63
C ARG A 88 -16.41 -5.56 10.06
N GLU A 89 -16.53 -6.50 11.01
CA GLU A 89 -16.71 -6.19 12.44
C GLU A 89 -17.87 -5.21 12.71
N GLY A 90 -18.96 -5.35 11.95
CA GLY A 90 -20.15 -4.51 12.08
C GLY A 90 -20.06 -3.12 11.44
N SER A 91 -18.90 -2.76 10.87
CA SER A 91 -18.69 -1.47 10.19
C SER A 91 -18.63 -1.64 8.67
N VAL A 92 -19.24 -0.71 7.93
CA VAL A 92 -19.13 -0.66 6.46
C VAL A 92 -17.73 -0.19 6.09
N GLU A 93 -16.96 -1.04 5.42
CA GLU A 93 -15.58 -0.75 5.03
C GLU A 93 -15.52 -0.11 3.63
N THR A 94 -16.22 -0.71 2.67
CA THR A 94 -16.16 -0.36 1.25
C THR A 94 -17.51 -0.58 0.60
N ILE A 95 -17.92 0.33 -0.29
CA ILE A 95 -19.03 0.13 -1.21
C ILE A 95 -18.46 -0.25 -2.57
N TYR A 96 -18.90 -1.39 -3.09
CA TYR A 96 -18.57 -1.86 -4.43
C TYR A 96 -19.69 -1.53 -5.41
N LEU A 97 -19.29 -1.02 -6.56
CA LEU A 97 -20.15 -0.57 -7.64
C LEU A 97 -19.73 -1.28 -8.93
N GLN A 98 -20.70 -1.85 -9.63
CA GLN A 98 -20.48 -2.53 -10.91
C GLN A 98 -21.71 -2.36 -11.81
N GLU A 99 -21.52 -2.52 -13.12
CA GLU A 99 -22.57 -2.45 -14.14
C GLU A 99 -23.24 -1.06 -14.18
N LEU A 100 -22.58 -0.11 -14.85
CA LEU A 100 -23.16 1.21 -15.09
C LEU A 100 -24.49 1.07 -15.84
N LYS A 101 -25.55 1.68 -15.30
CA LYS A 101 -26.88 1.63 -15.92
C LYS A 101 -26.88 2.34 -17.29
N PRO A 102 -27.60 1.83 -18.31
CA PRO A 102 -27.61 2.43 -19.65
C PRO A 102 -28.00 3.92 -19.66
N GLU A 103 -29.02 4.31 -18.87
CA GLU A 103 -29.44 5.71 -18.75
C GLU A 103 -28.37 6.60 -18.10
N SER A 104 -27.55 6.02 -17.21
CA SER A 104 -26.43 6.75 -16.59
C SER A 104 -25.27 6.94 -17.57
N ARG A 105 -25.06 6.01 -18.51
CA ARG A 105 -24.10 6.18 -19.60
C ARG A 105 -24.51 7.32 -20.54
N GLN A 106 -25.80 7.43 -20.87
CA GLN A 106 -26.31 8.56 -21.64
C GLN A 106 -26.13 9.87 -20.87
N LEU A 107 -26.55 9.89 -19.60
CA LEU A 107 -26.45 11.06 -18.74
C LEU A 107 -25.00 11.53 -18.58
N PHE A 108 -24.03 10.62 -18.52
CA PHE A 108 -22.61 10.95 -18.48
C PHE A 108 -22.18 11.82 -19.66
N GLY A 109 -22.63 11.50 -20.88
CA GLY A 109 -22.29 12.27 -22.09
C GLY A 109 -23.05 13.60 -22.18
N ASP A 110 -24.28 13.64 -21.66
CA ASP A 110 -25.12 14.84 -21.69
C ASP A 110 -24.74 15.86 -20.60
N THR A 111 -24.05 15.42 -19.54
CA THR A 111 -23.70 16.27 -18.39
C THR A 111 -22.34 16.94 -18.59
N GLN A 112 -22.31 18.26 -18.40
CA GLN A 112 -21.10 19.07 -18.44
C GLN A 112 -20.79 19.59 -17.02
N THR A 113 -19.94 18.87 -16.28
CA THR A 113 -19.44 19.34 -14.98
C THR A 113 -17.97 19.79 -15.10
N GLY A 114 -17.46 20.53 -14.12
CA GLY A 114 -16.08 20.98 -14.12
C GLY A 114 -15.03 19.85 -14.06
N ILE A 115 -15.42 18.62 -13.74
CA ILE A 115 -14.50 17.47 -13.76
C ILE A 115 -14.27 16.91 -15.18
N LEU A 116 -15.13 17.22 -16.16
CA LEU A 116 -15.04 16.61 -17.47
C LEU A 116 -13.69 16.87 -18.16
N PRO A 117 -13.12 18.10 -18.18
CA PRO A 117 -11.80 18.33 -18.76
C PRO A 117 -10.66 17.58 -18.03
N VAL A 118 -10.81 17.36 -16.73
CA VAL A 118 -9.87 16.56 -15.92
C VAL A 118 -9.93 15.09 -16.37
N LEU A 119 -11.14 14.56 -16.60
CA LEU A 119 -11.34 13.19 -17.08
C LEU A 119 -10.85 12.99 -18.52
N GLU A 120 -11.15 13.93 -19.42
CA GLU A 120 -10.68 13.89 -20.82
C GLU A 120 -9.15 13.92 -20.90
N ASP A 121 -8.50 14.71 -20.04
CA ASP A 121 -7.05 14.69 -19.95
C ASP A 121 -6.53 13.42 -19.27
N LEU A 122 -7.20 12.89 -18.25
CA LEU A 122 -6.84 11.62 -17.61
C LEU A 122 -6.95 10.43 -18.59
N TYR A 123 -7.93 10.45 -19.48
CA TYR A 123 -8.23 9.40 -20.45
C TYR A 123 -8.23 9.93 -21.89
N ARG A 124 -7.06 10.40 -22.38
CA ARG A 124 -6.92 11.03 -23.72
C ARG A 124 -7.31 10.10 -24.88
N HIS A 125 -7.27 8.80 -24.63
CA HIS A 125 -7.89 7.78 -25.45
C HIS A 125 -8.59 6.76 -24.56
N HIS A 126 -9.50 5.98 -25.15
CA HIS A 126 -10.31 5.00 -24.42
C HIS A 126 -9.89 3.54 -24.70
N ASP A 127 -8.84 3.33 -25.50
CA ASP A 127 -8.30 2.00 -25.75
C ASP A 127 -7.48 1.50 -24.55
N MET A 128 -7.85 0.31 -24.05
CA MET A 128 -7.20 -0.39 -22.94
C MET A 128 -6.43 -1.63 -23.41
N SER A 129 -6.39 -1.92 -24.72
CA SER A 129 -5.80 -3.13 -25.28
C SER A 129 -4.33 -3.32 -24.88
N ASP A 130 -3.53 -2.26 -24.95
CA ASP A 130 -2.11 -2.27 -24.60
C ASP A 130 -1.86 -2.50 -23.11
N ARG A 131 -2.83 -2.17 -22.24
CA ARG A 131 -2.74 -2.34 -20.78
C ARG A 131 -2.88 -3.79 -20.33
N ILE A 132 -3.52 -4.63 -21.14
CA ILE A 132 -3.80 -6.04 -20.82
C ILE A 132 -2.70 -6.96 -21.41
N SER A 133 -1.77 -6.42 -22.20
CA SER A 133 -0.61 -7.16 -22.64
C SER A 133 0.24 -7.53 -21.41
N GLY A 134 0.17 -8.79 -20.99
CA GLY A 134 0.82 -9.32 -19.78
C GLY A 134 2.35 -9.37 -19.83
N GLY A 135 2.97 -8.48 -20.62
CA GLY A 135 4.41 -8.27 -20.64
C GLY A 135 4.88 -7.68 -19.31
N LYS A 136 6.05 -8.15 -18.86
CA LYS A 136 6.71 -7.58 -17.69
C LYS A 136 7.23 -6.18 -18.07
N ARG A 137 6.66 -5.14 -17.49
CA ARG A 137 7.10 -3.75 -17.63
C ARG A 137 8.12 -3.40 -16.53
N THR A 138 9.14 -2.62 -16.87
CA THR A 138 10.00 -1.99 -15.85
C THR A 138 9.45 -0.61 -15.54
N ILE A 139 9.13 -0.35 -14.28
CA ILE A 139 8.48 0.89 -13.84
C ILE A 139 9.49 1.74 -13.07
N ILE A 140 9.66 2.99 -13.49
CA ILE A 140 10.42 4.03 -12.78
C ILE A 140 9.42 4.97 -12.12
N ASN A 141 9.66 5.29 -10.86
CA ASN A 141 8.78 6.17 -10.09
C ASN A 141 9.36 7.57 -9.97
N TYR A 142 8.53 8.58 -10.21
CA TYR A 142 8.87 10.00 -10.11
C TYR A 142 7.93 10.71 -9.14
N MET A 143 8.49 11.34 -8.12
CA MET A 143 7.74 12.24 -7.24
C MET A 143 7.35 13.50 -8.00
N VAL A 144 6.07 13.87 -7.92
CA VAL A 144 5.59 15.12 -8.49
C VAL A 144 5.90 16.25 -7.51
N ASN A 145 6.44 17.36 -8.02
CA ASN A 145 6.58 18.60 -7.25
C ASN A 145 5.37 19.51 -7.53
N PRO A 146 4.42 19.67 -6.59
CA PRO A 146 3.25 20.51 -6.79
C PRO A 146 3.61 21.98 -7.03
N ASP A 147 4.70 22.47 -6.43
CA ASP A 147 5.15 23.87 -6.57
C ASP A 147 5.62 24.20 -7.99
N ALA A 148 5.91 23.19 -8.80
CA ALA A 148 6.27 23.34 -10.21
C ALA A 148 5.05 23.36 -11.15
N LEU A 149 3.84 23.17 -10.62
CA LEU A 149 2.59 23.12 -11.37
C LEU A 149 1.79 24.39 -11.13
N GLU A 150 1.15 24.88 -12.20
CA GLU A 150 0.17 25.95 -12.03
C GLU A 150 -1.11 25.40 -11.37
N PRO A 151 -1.75 26.14 -10.45
CA PRO A 151 -3.04 25.74 -9.86
C PRO A 151 -4.10 25.50 -10.93
N TYR A 152 -5.00 24.54 -10.70
CA TYR A 152 -6.12 24.26 -11.60
C TYR A 152 -7.43 24.24 -10.79
N GLU A 153 -8.31 25.18 -11.12
CA GLU A 153 -9.62 25.31 -10.48
C GLU A 153 -10.67 24.64 -11.36
N ALA A 154 -11.29 23.57 -10.84
CA ALA A 154 -12.37 22.88 -11.50
C ALA A 154 -13.70 23.24 -10.79
N PRO A 155 -14.62 23.95 -11.46
CA PRO A 155 -15.87 24.37 -10.81
C PRO A 155 -16.73 23.16 -10.41
N ASP A 156 -17.45 23.29 -9.31
CA ASP A 156 -18.39 22.28 -8.79
C ASP A 156 -17.73 20.93 -8.44
N THR A 157 -16.44 20.93 -8.10
CA THR A 157 -15.68 19.72 -7.75
C THR A 157 -15.33 19.59 -6.27
N GLU A 158 -15.71 20.55 -5.42
CA GLU A 158 -15.36 20.58 -4.00
C GLU A 158 -15.86 19.32 -3.26
N THR A 159 -17.07 18.87 -3.60
CA THR A 159 -17.67 17.63 -3.09
C THR A 159 -16.83 16.41 -3.46
N LEU A 160 -16.35 16.33 -4.71
CA LEU A 160 -15.49 15.25 -5.18
C LEU A 160 -14.11 15.31 -4.52
N GLN A 161 -13.47 16.48 -4.44
CA GLN A 161 -12.18 16.65 -3.80
C GLN A 161 -12.25 16.23 -2.32
N ASN A 162 -13.29 16.64 -1.61
CA ASN A 162 -13.51 16.27 -0.22
C ASN A 162 -13.77 14.75 -0.06
N LEU A 163 -14.53 14.15 -0.99
CA LEU A 163 -14.71 12.69 -1.02
C LEU A 163 -13.37 11.98 -1.21
N LEU A 164 -12.58 12.35 -2.22
CA LEU A 164 -11.29 11.70 -2.49
C LEU A 164 -10.33 11.85 -1.31
N LYS A 165 -10.30 13.03 -0.69
CA LYS A 165 -9.48 13.29 0.49
C LYS A 165 -9.87 12.41 1.68
N ILE A 166 -11.13 12.38 2.07
CA ILE A 166 -11.58 11.61 3.24
C ILE A 166 -11.52 10.10 2.96
N ALA A 167 -11.93 9.67 1.77
CA ALA A 167 -11.99 8.25 1.42
C ALA A 167 -10.60 7.63 1.22
N TYR A 168 -9.59 8.41 0.84
CA TYR A 168 -8.29 7.84 0.47
C TYR A 168 -7.08 8.48 1.16
N SER A 169 -7.04 9.80 1.31
CA SER A 169 -5.86 10.50 1.86
C SER A 169 -5.85 10.55 3.39
N ASP A 170 -7.01 10.69 4.02
CA ASP A 170 -7.10 10.82 5.49
C ASP A 170 -7.07 9.45 6.20
N LEU A 171 -7.18 8.35 5.46
CA LEU A 171 -7.09 6.99 6.02
C LEU A 171 -5.62 6.56 6.15
N PRO A 172 -5.20 6.04 7.32
CA PRO A 172 -3.83 5.56 7.49
C PRO A 172 -3.54 4.41 6.52
N ASP A 173 -2.39 4.51 5.86
CA ASP A 173 -1.80 3.46 5.02
C ASP A 173 -2.63 3.08 3.78
N ARG A 174 -3.46 4.00 3.29
CA ARG A 174 -4.14 3.87 2.00
C ARG A 174 -3.51 4.77 0.95
N GLU A 175 -3.34 4.18 -0.22
CA GLU A 175 -2.97 4.87 -1.45
C GLU A 175 -4.16 4.79 -2.41
N TYR A 176 -4.37 5.85 -3.16
CA TYR A 176 -5.32 5.86 -4.27
C TYR A 176 -4.58 5.93 -5.58
N ASN A 177 -4.98 5.07 -6.51
CA ASN A 177 -4.28 4.88 -7.76
C ASN A 177 -5.24 5.13 -8.90
N VAL A 178 -4.83 5.96 -9.85
CA VAL A 178 -5.48 6.10 -11.15
C VAL A 178 -4.52 5.70 -12.25
N MET A 179 -5.09 5.20 -13.34
CA MET A 179 -4.35 4.71 -14.50
C MET A 179 -4.62 5.66 -15.66
N PRO A 180 -3.82 6.73 -15.84
CA PRO A 180 -4.00 7.65 -16.96
C PRO A 180 -3.80 6.92 -18.29
N LEU A 181 -4.46 7.39 -19.36
CA LEU A 181 -4.29 6.86 -20.72
C LEU A 181 -3.83 7.97 -21.67
N GLY A 182 -2.80 7.68 -22.48
CA GLY A 182 -2.20 8.63 -23.41
C GLY A 182 -1.29 9.68 -22.74
N TRP A 183 -0.86 9.42 -21.50
CA TRP A 183 0.15 10.24 -20.83
C TRP A 183 1.55 9.75 -21.15
N PHE A 184 2.44 10.68 -21.48
CA PHE A 184 3.87 10.44 -21.64
C PHE A 184 4.63 11.33 -20.67
N PHE A 185 5.74 10.81 -20.16
CA PHE A 185 6.62 11.54 -19.25
C PHE A 185 7.49 12.54 -20.03
N ASP A 186 6.88 13.67 -20.38
CA ASP A 186 7.50 14.78 -21.10
C ASP A 186 7.10 16.15 -20.52
N GLU A 187 7.64 17.24 -21.09
CA GLU A 187 7.38 18.61 -20.63
C GLU A 187 5.91 19.04 -20.70
N ASN A 188 5.09 18.41 -21.54
CA ASN A 188 3.67 18.75 -21.65
C ASN A 188 2.88 18.25 -20.45
N LEU A 189 3.39 17.24 -19.73
CA LEU A 189 2.71 16.66 -18.59
C LEU A 189 2.47 17.68 -17.48
N ARG A 190 3.33 18.69 -17.31
CA ARG A 190 3.10 19.77 -16.32
C ARG A 190 1.86 20.62 -16.62
N HIS A 191 1.37 20.59 -17.86
CA HIS A 191 0.18 21.31 -18.31
C HIS A 191 -1.08 20.43 -18.28
N SER A 192 -0.97 19.16 -17.85
CA SER A 192 -2.09 18.24 -17.67
C SER A 192 -3.12 18.82 -16.69
N ALA A 193 -4.37 18.94 -17.14
CA ALA A 193 -5.48 19.36 -16.30
C ALA A 193 -5.69 18.38 -15.14
N ALA A 194 -5.59 17.07 -15.40
CA ALA A 194 -5.77 16.06 -14.35
C ALA A 194 -4.65 16.08 -13.31
N LEU A 195 -3.38 16.16 -13.75
CA LEU A 195 -2.25 16.22 -12.83
C LEU A 195 -2.35 17.45 -11.92
N ARG A 196 -2.63 18.62 -12.51
CA ARG A 196 -2.78 19.87 -11.76
C ARG A 196 -3.98 19.83 -10.81
N PHE A 197 -5.10 19.24 -11.24
CA PHE A 197 -6.28 19.06 -10.40
C PHE A 197 -5.97 18.24 -9.14
N PHE A 198 -5.34 17.07 -9.28
CA PHE A 198 -4.99 16.25 -8.12
C PHE A 198 -3.92 16.93 -7.25
N ALA A 199 -2.93 17.60 -7.87
CA ALA A 199 -1.88 18.31 -7.14
C ALA A 199 -2.42 19.48 -6.29
N GLY A 200 -3.61 19.99 -6.61
CA GLY A 200 -4.24 21.07 -5.85
C GLY A 200 -4.69 20.68 -4.43
N PHE A 201 -4.93 19.40 -4.15
CA PHE A 201 -5.45 18.97 -2.85
C PHE A 201 -4.85 17.67 -2.29
N VAL A 202 -4.13 16.89 -3.10
CA VAL A 202 -3.43 15.67 -2.64
C VAL A 202 -2.02 16.03 -2.17
N PRO A 203 -1.64 15.70 -0.92
CA PRO A 203 -0.32 16.06 -0.38
C PRO A 203 0.86 15.44 -1.12
N HIS A 204 0.75 14.17 -1.52
CA HIS A 204 1.83 13.44 -2.17
C HIS A 204 1.34 12.73 -3.42
N LEU A 205 2.04 12.98 -4.53
CA LEU A 205 1.78 12.39 -5.84
C LEU A 205 3.04 11.73 -6.39
N MET A 206 2.88 10.55 -7.00
CA MET A 206 3.95 9.81 -7.65
C MET A 206 3.49 9.23 -8.98
N LEU A 207 4.30 9.43 -10.03
CA LEU A 207 4.09 8.86 -11.35
C LEU A 207 4.85 7.55 -11.47
N GLY A 208 4.17 6.49 -11.89
CA GLY A 208 4.81 5.26 -12.38
C GLY A 208 4.92 5.33 -13.89
N VAL A 209 6.16 5.35 -14.39
CA VAL A 209 6.49 5.50 -15.81
C VAL A 209 7.11 4.22 -16.32
N ASP A 210 6.62 3.72 -17.43
CA ASP A 210 7.22 2.60 -18.14
C ASP A 210 8.57 3.04 -18.74
N GLU A 211 9.65 2.36 -18.36
CA GLU A 211 11.03 2.72 -18.74
C GLU A 211 11.26 2.67 -20.26
N ASP A 212 10.64 1.71 -20.94
CA ASP A 212 10.88 1.44 -22.35
C ASP A 212 10.12 2.43 -23.25
N THR A 213 8.93 2.85 -22.84
CA THR A 213 8.03 3.67 -23.66
C THR A 213 7.92 5.12 -23.20
N GLY A 214 8.27 5.41 -21.95
CA GLY A 214 7.99 6.71 -21.32
C GLY A 214 6.50 6.94 -21.04
N GLU A 215 5.64 5.94 -21.22
CA GLU A 215 4.22 6.03 -20.89
C GLU A 215 4.05 6.18 -19.37
N VAL A 216 3.24 7.14 -18.94
CA VAL A 216 2.80 7.18 -17.54
C VAL A 216 1.67 6.17 -17.39
N ILE A 217 1.93 5.11 -16.64
CA ILE A 217 0.97 4.01 -16.48
C ILE A 217 0.19 4.11 -15.17
N LEU A 218 0.70 4.89 -14.22
CA LEU A 218 0.15 4.99 -12.88
C LEU A 218 0.35 6.40 -12.33
N LEU A 219 -0.69 6.96 -11.73
CA LEU A 219 -0.61 8.10 -10.82
C LEU A 219 -1.07 7.63 -9.45
N GLN A 220 -0.14 7.62 -8.49
CA GLN A 220 -0.41 7.28 -7.11
C GLN A 220 -0.62 8.55 -6.29
N MET A 221 -1.58 8.50 -5.38
CA MET A 221 -1.99 9.56 -4.48
C MET A 221 -1.95 9.05 -3.04
N SER A 222 -1.35 9.82 -2.15
CA SER A 222 -1.25 9.44 -0.73
C SER A 222 -1.34 10.67 0.18
N GLY A 223 -1.93 10.46 1.36
CA GLY A 223 -1.86 11.43 2.46
C GLY A 223 -0.53 11.41 3.22
N LYS A 224 0.30 10.37 3.00
CA LYS A 224 1.65 10.24 3.55
C LYS A 224 2.69 10.24 2.44
N GLU A 225 3.89 10.70 2.76
CA GLU A 225 5.02 10.66 1.84
C GLU A 225 5.29 9.22 1.39
N PHE A 226 5.52 9.01 0.09
CA PHE A 226 5.79 7.68 -0.44
C PHE A 226 7.12 7.17 0.12
N ALA A 227 7.01 6.14 0.95
CA ALA A 227 8.17 5.42 1.41
C ALA A 227 8.38 4.17 0.56
N ARG A 228 9.62 3.93 0.14
CA ARG A 228 9.99 2.60 -0.35
C ARG A 228 9.97 1.67 0.85
N LYS A 229 8.92 0.86 0.96
CA LYS A 229 8.96 -0.29 1.85
C LYS A 229 9.97 -1.28 1.29
N VAL A 230 11.17 -1.30 1.88
CA VAL A 230 12.08 -2.41 1.66
C VAL A 230 11.56 -3.53 2.54
N LEU A 231 10.69 -4.35 1.93
CA LEU A 231 10.37 -5.65 2.49
C LEU A 231 11.69 -6.40 2.59
N LEU A 232 12.08 -6.72 3.82
CA LEU A 232 13.21 -7.59 4.13
C LEU A 232 12.80 -9.02 3.72
N ASN A 233 12.67 -9.23 2.41
CA ASN A 233 12.42 -10.52 1.80
C ASN A 233 13.74 -11.30 1.79
N SER A 234 14.22 -11.79 2.93
CA SER A 234 15.09 -12.97 2.88
C SER A 234 15.10 -13.75 4.19
N ALA A 235 14.60 -14.98 4.09
CA ALA A 235 14.48 -15.99 5.13
C ALA A 235 13.52 -15.61 6.27
N ARG A 236 12.41 -16.36 6.37
CA ARG A 236 11.73 -16.50 7.66
C ARG A 236 12.83 -16.91 8.67
N PRO A 237 13.03 -16.15 9.76
CA PRO A 237 13.95 -16.55 10.82
C PRO A 237 13.70 -18.01 11.16
N GLN A 238 14.74 -18.85 11.07
CA GLN A 238 14.63 -20.20 11.60
C GLN A 238 14.49 -20.13 13.13
N PRO A 239 13.78 -21.07 13.76
CA PRO A 239 13.69 -21.12 15.22
C PRO A 239 15.09 -21.07 15.85
N PRO A 240 15.27 -20.33 16.97
CA PRO A 240 16.54 -20.29 17.68
C PRO A 240 17.03 -21.69 18.04
N ARG A 241 18.35 -21.87 18.01
CA ARG A 241 19.00 -23.17 18.27
C ARG A 241 20.06 -23.02 19.33
N ARG A 242 19.95 -23.81 20.40
CA ARG A 242 21.00 -23.91 21.43
C ARG A 242 22.05 -24.94 21.04
N LYS A 243 23.32 -24.62 21.31
CA LYS A 243 24.45 -25.57 21.25
C LYS A 243 25.43 -25.20 22.37
N ASP A 244 25.72 -26.15 23.24
CA ASP A 244 26.56 -25.92 24.42
C ASP A 244 26.01 -24.74 25.24
N SER A 245 26.86 -23.76 25.59
CA SER A 245 26.44 -22.55 26.32
C SER A 245 25.88 -21.43 25.42
N HIS A 246 25.80 -21.63 24.11
CA HIS A 246 25.43 -20.58 23.17
C HIS A 246 24.03 -20.77 22.60
N LEU A 247 23.29 -19.68 22.49
CA LEU A 247 22.05 -19.60 21.72
C LEU A 247 22.33 -18.92 20.38
N TYR A 248 21.95 -19.57 19.29
CA TYR A 248 21.99 -19.01 17.95
C TYR A 248 20.62 -18.51 17.55
N VAL A 249 20.55 -17.25 17.11
CA VAL A 249 19.33 -16.61 16.61
C VAL A 249 19.56 -16.23 15.16
N ASP A 250 18.81 -16.85 14.25
CA ASP A 250 18.77 -16.47 12.83
C ASP A 250 18.02 -15.14 12.70
N MET A 251 18.70 -14.10 12.25
CA MET A 251 18.10 -12.78 12.05
C MET A 251 17.71 -12.53 10.59
N GLY A 252 17.75 -13.58 9.75
CA GLY A 252 17.59 -13.46 8.31
C GLY A 252 18.82 -12.86 7.63
N HIS A 253 18.77 -12.68 6.31
CA HIS A 253 19.85 -12.03 5.54
C HIS A 253 21.25 -12.59 5.75
N ARG A 254 21.34 -13.90 6.07
CA ARG A 254 22.61 -14.57 6.40
C ARG A 254 23.30 -13.95 7.63
N VAL A 255 22.55 -13.42 8.57
CA VAL A 255 23.06 -12.90 9.85
C VAL A 255 22.60 -13.82 10.97
N VAL A 256 23.54 -14.26 11.79
CA VAL A 256 23.27 -15.06 12.98
C VAL A 256 23.89 -14.39 14.17
N TYR A 257 23.12 -14.16 15.23
CA TYR A 257 23.69 -13.82 16.53
C TYR A 257 24.06 -15.09 17.28
N ALA A 258 25.27 -15.12 17.81
CA ALA A 258 25.66 -16.03 18.88
C ALA A 258 25.60 -15.26 20.20
N ILE A 259 24.85 -15.80 21.15
CA ILE A 259 24.63 -15.23 22.48
C ILE A 259 25.17 -16.25 23.47
N ASP A 260 26.18 -15.87 24.26
CA ASP A 260 26.65 -16.74 25.35
C ASP A 260 25.68 -16.62 26.53
N LEU A 261 25.15 -17.77 26.97
CA LEU A 261 24.25 -17.87 28.10
C LEU A 261 25.00 -18.10 29.42
N SER A 262 26.31 -18.34 29.38
CA SER A 262 27.13 -18.63 30.55
C SER A 262 27.11 -17.45 31.54
N GLY A 263 26.52 -17.66 32.72
CA GLY A 263 26.44 -16.62 33.75
C GLY A 263 25.52 -15.44 33.39
N GLN A 264 24.73 -15.55 32.32
CA GLN A 264 23.73 -14.55 31.95
C GLN A 264 22.51 -14.67 32.87
N TYR A 265 22.10 -13.56 33.48
CA TYR A 265 20.82 -13.46 34.19
C TYR A 265 19.69 -13.11 33.23
N PRO A 266 18.42 -13.42 33.58
CA PRO A 266 17.27 -12.97 32.80
C PRO A 266 17.32 -11.47 32.52
N VAL A 267 17.00 -11.08 31.28
CA VAL A 267 17.10 -9.71 30.79
C VAL A 267 15.73 -9.15 30.42
N SER A 268 15.56 -7.84 30.59
CA SER A 268 14.35 -7.12 30.22
C SER A 268 14.43 -6.48 28.83
N ASN A 269 15.64 -6.31 28.30
CA ASN A 269 15.88 -5.77 26.96
C ASN A 269 17.16 -6.34 26.33
N TRP A 270 17.29 -6.17 25.02
CA TRP A 270 18.41 -6.69 24.23
C TRP A 270 19.78 -6.12 24.64
N GLN A 271 19.81 -4.89 25.13
CA GLN A 271 21.04 -4.21 25.53
C GLN A 271 21.69 -4.83 26.77
N GLU A 272 20.90 -5.47 27.63
CA GLU A 272 21.36 -6.15 28.86
C GLU A 272 22.09 -7.48 28.62
N LEU A 273 22.11 -8.00 27.39
CA LEU A 273 22.87 -9.21 27.05
C LEU A 273 24.38 -8.93 27.14
N THR A 274 25.05 -9.70 28.00
CA THR A 274 26.44 -9.52 28.42
C THR A 274 27.42 -9.82 27.27
N GLU A 275 27.20 -10.93 26.56
CA GLU A 275 28.02 -11.33 25.42
C GLU A 275 27.14 -11.75 24.23
N LYS A 276 27.10 -10.90 23.21
CA LYS A 276 26.42 -11.16 21.94
C LYS A 276 27.28 -10.67 20.77
N GLN A 277 27.39 -11.49 19.74
CA GLN A 277 28.13 -11.14 18.52
C GLN A 277 27.37 -11.62 17.29
N ALA A 278 27.32 -10.75 16.26
CA ALA A 278 26.74 -11.10 14.97
C ALA A 278 27.79 -11.70 14.04
N TYR A 279 27.37 -12.67 13.22
CA TYR A 279 28.20 -13.37 12.24
C TYR A 279 27.48 -13.53 10.90
N TRP A 280 28.26 -13.62 9.83
CA TRP A 280 27.75 -13.96 8.51
C TRP A 280 27.61 -15.48 8.35
N LEU A 281 26.41 -15.92 7.96
CA LEU A 281 26.14 -17.25 7.45
C LEU A 281 26.70 -17.37 6.03
N LYS A 282 27.49 -18.41 5.75
CA LYS A 282 28.07 -18.61 4.41
C LYS A 282 26.97 -18.93 3.39
N GLU A 283 27.25 -18.62 2.12
CA GLU A 283 26.28 -18.84 1.05
C GLU A 283 26.04 -20.34 0.88
N GLY A 284 24.76 -20.75 0.85
CA GLY A 284 24.37 -22.15 0.79
C GLY A 284 24.58 -22.95 2.09
N MET A 285 25.06 -22.33 3.17
CA MET A 285 25.17 -22.99 4.48
C MET A 285 23.79 -23.08 5.15
N ASN A 286 23.46 -24.25 5.69
CA ASN A 286 22.26 -24.43 6.50
C ASN A 286 22.47 -23.81 7.89
N PHE A 287 21.46 -23.09 8.40
CA PHE A 287 21.50 -22.51 9.74
C PHE A 287 21.79 -23.55 10.84
N ASN A 288 21.28 -24.77 10.70
CA ASN A 288 21.52 -25.86 11.66
C ASN A 288 22.99 -26.29 11.72
N ASP A 289 23.78 -26.00 10.70
CA ASP A 289 25.20 -26.33 10.62
C ASP A 289 26.11 -25.15 11.04
N PHE A 290 25.52 -23.99 11.38
CA PHE A 290 26.27 -22.79 11.76
C PHE A 290 27.14 -23.02 13.01
N ASN A 291 28.38 -22.50 12.99
CA ASN A 291 29.29 -22.44 14.15
C ASN A 291 30.05 -21.12 14.18
N HIS A 292 29.84 -20.33 15.24
CA HIS A 292 30.43 -19.01 15.41
C HIS A 292 31.97 -19.02 15.51
N GLU A 293 32.59 -20.12 15.96
CA GLU A 293 34.05 -20.27 16.05
C GLU A 293 34.75 -20.23 14.69
N THR A 294 34.01 -20.52 13.61
CA THR A 294 34.53 -20.61 12.23
C THR A 294 33.86 -19.63 11.27
N ALA A 295 32.87 -18.89 11.76
CA ALA A 295 32.10 -17.94 10.99
C ALA A 295 32.81 -16.58 10.94
N GLU A 296 32.57 -15.83 9.87
CA GLU A 296 33.10 -14.47 9.74
C GLU A 296 32.25 -13.53 10.60
N PRO A 297 32.85 -12.81 11.58
CA PRO A 297 32.10 -11.88 12.41
C PRO A 297 31.64 -10.68 11.56
N VAL A 298 30.44 -10.17 11.85
CA VAL A 298 29.98 -8.91 11.28
C VAL A 298 30.82 -7.77 11.88
N PRO A 299 31.40 -6.89 11.05
CA PRO A 299 32.12 -5.71 11.52
C PRO A 299 31.29 -4.83 12.46
N ALA A 300 31.89 -4.35 13.55
CA ALA A 300 31.21 -3.59 14.60
C ALA A 300 30.59 -2.25 14.13
N ASN A 301 30.98 -1.75 12.96
CA ASN A 301 30.42 -0.54 12.34
C ASN A 301 29.14 -0.79 11.54
N ILE A 302 28.65 -2.03 11.47
CA ILE A 302 27.39 -2.39 10.82
C ILE A 302 26.32 -2.56 11.91
N GLY A 303 25.38 -1.63 11.94
CA GLY A 303 24.23 -1.68 12.84
C GLY A 303 23.07 -2.45 12.21
N PHE A 304 22.36 -3.22 13.02
CA PHE A 304 21.10 -3.85 12.64
C PHE A 304 19.96 -3.17 13.40
N PHE A 305 18.88 -2.87 12.68
CA PHE A 305 17.67 -2.32 13.27
C PHE A 305 16.60 -3.40 13.20
N TYR A 306 15.99 -3.67 14.35
CA TYR A 306 14.91 -4.63 14.50
C TYR A 306 13.69 -3.94 15.12
N ASP A 307 12.49 -4.39 14.80
CA ASP A 307 11.29 -3.88 15.46
C ASP A 307 11.22 -4.31 16.94
N GLN A 308 10.49 -3.55 17.74
CA GLN A 308 10.44 -3.74 19.19
C GLN A 308 9.77 -5.07 19.58
N ASP A 309 8.81 -5.54 18.80
CA ASP A 309 8.09 -6.79 19.06
C ASP A 309 8.97 -8.00 18.72
N SER A 310 9.72 -7.94 17.62
CA SER A 310 10.74 -8.93 17.25
C SER A 310 11.82 -9.06 18.32
N ILE A 311 12.35 -7.92 18.79
CA ILE A 311 13.33 -7.91 19.88
C ILE A 311 12.74 -8.49 21.17
N GLN A 312 11.51 -8.13 21.53
CA GLN A 312 10.87 -8.64 22.72
C GLN A 312 10.68 -10.16 22.65
N SER A 313 10.23 -10.68 21.50
CA SER A 313 10.07 -12.13 21.31
C SER A 313 11.39 -12.90 21.45
N ILE A 314 12.51 -12.31 21.03
CA ILE A 314 13.83 -12.93 21.18
C ILE A 314 14.28 -12.88 22.64
N VAL A 315 14.08 -11.76 23.32
CA VAL A 315 14.37 -11.60 24.76
C VAL A 315 13.58 -12.63 25.58
N ASP A 316 12.29 -12.78 25.31
CA ASP A 316 11.43 -13.76 25.99
C ASP A 316 11.97 -15.19 25.78
N ARG A 317 12.43 -15.50 24.57
CA ARG A 317 13.02 -16.80 24.26
C ARG A 317 14.36 -17.03 24.97
N ILE A 318 15.22 -16.02 25.06
CA ILE A 318 16.48 -16.11 25.81
C ILE A 318 16.18 -16.41 27.29
N ASN A 319 15.24 -15.69 27.88
CA ASN A 319 14.85 -15.91 29.27
C ASN A 319 14.29 -17.33 29.49
N GLN A 320 13.48 -17.84 28.55
CA GLN A 320 13.01 -19.23 28.60
C GLN A 320 14.17 -20.24 28.63
N GLU A 321 15.18 -20.06 27.77
CA GLU A 321 16.35 -20.97 27.74
C GLU A 321 17.20 -20.85 29.02
N LEU A 322 17.30 -19.66 29.62
CA LEU A 322 17.99 -19.45 30.90
C LEU A 322 17.26 -20.14 32.05
N GLU A 323 15.92 -20.07 32.08
CA GLU A 323 15.09 -20.79 33.06
C GLU A 323 15.26 -22.31 32.92
N ASP A 324 15.26 -22.81 31.68
CA ASP A 324 15.46 -24.23 31.40
C ASP A 324 16.84 -24.72 31.89
N ILE A 325 17.90 -23.92 31.74
CA ILE A 325 19.25 -24.23 32.26
C ILE A 325 19.24 -24.26 33.80
N GLN A 326 18.66 -23.25 34.44
CA GLN A 326 18.59 -23.17 35.91
C GLN A 326 17.74 -24.28 36.55
N SER A 327 16.81 -24.86 35.79
CA SER A 327 15.99 -25.99 36.24
C SER A 327 16.68 -27.36 36.11
N GLN A 328 17.80 -27.43 35.38
CA GLN A 328 18.56 -28.66 35.12
C GLN A 328 19.82 -28.80 36.00
N ASP A 329 20.25 -27.70 36.64
CA ASP A 329 21.34 -27.65 37.63
C ASP A 329 20.84 -27.88 39.08
#